data_AF-A0A812U1A0-F1
#
_entry.id   AF-A0A812U1A0-F1
#
_cell.length_a   1.000
_cell.length_b   1.000
_cell.length_c   1.000
_cell.angle_alpha   90.00
_cell.angle_beta   90.00
_cell.angle_gamma   90.00
#
_symmetry.space_group_name_H-M   'P 1'
#
loop_
_entity.id
_entity.type
_entity.pdbx_description
1 polymer ?
#
loop_
_entity_poly.entity_id
_entity_poly.type
_entity_poly.pdbx_seq_one_letter_code
_entity_poly.pdbx_strand_id
1 'polypeptide(L)'
;MRLSFLLLIFTPTSFCAPSPHVAQVVLEADGGTETDLHPLLRKEAQPNLLQEDAVGDMMQQQPTSGFNSSSGLWKEIRKRAKVTAVEPFSADAPPTVVYTGQTASAAATILISTTTCFSAIAWAVQSKMKFVKEATWQTLGPAIAMFCALQLFYILREVTNLLVADNVATEEVSLKGLRPEDAPAVAASGAGSVAVSFARFVLGYAVLQSIFVLSRQRKLAMEIAASFGSQLVGLLAADAFATWQETPYWNTAGMSFAFVILSAVVLALVLVPAAMLRTKVITADEQKAECQKSDELIACFGISLCFAQFWRFLLAGQLPHYLGVQRSSYNRSETLFLFLVWAKLFVLALALDKLVSRFQGPVPEGAGRFYSCFHKCMQAASVVPLAMAMTSAWCCFYWAKWATYSILVTAEEVVAAGYFLKAEMYAAIVFSLLCFATIYAGMHVSEKWPHMVASVKLSSVASIFVLSLSWNSAFQSACAFSKDSTSSEALQVFDRCLKCQWMCVLLIPVWLQLVLPHLAKKDGEDDPKKAETEAKNKAGDDKAAAKVEGQPGGGAEGNQPAAPAEAPAEQEKQGEGSQPAAGEDDQY
;
A
#
# COMPACT_ATOMS: atom_id res chain seq x y z
N MET A 1 35.31 0.78 -3.20
CA MET A 1 34.44 1.87 -2.72
C MET A 1 32.97 1.43 -2.60
N ARG A 2 32.67 0.39 -1.81
CA ARG A 2 31.32 -0.19 -1.67
C ARG A 2 31.07 -0.52 -0.19
N LEU A 3 30.84 0.49 0.65
CA LEU A 3 30.21 0.36 1.97
C LEU A 3 29.94 1.74 2.61
N SER A 4 30.78 2.73 2.31
CA SER A 4 30.77 4.03 3.00
C SER A 4 29.51 4.89 2.78
N PHE A 5 28.72 4.62 1.74
CA PHE A 5 27.48 5.38 1.49
C PHE A 5 26.26 4.83 2.24
N LEU A 6 26.29 3.57 2.69
CA LEU A 6 25.23 3.00 3.53
C LEU A 6 25.43 3.40 5.01
N LEU A 7 26.67 3.61 5.46
CA LEU A 7 26.94 3.98 6.85
C LEU A 7 26.49 5.41 7.23
N LEU A 8 26.30 6.31 6.27
CA LEU A 8 25.82 7.67 6.54
C LEU A 8 24.31 7.77 6.81
N ILE A 9 23.54 6.73 6.50
CA ILE A 9 22.09 6.64 6.81
C ILE A 9 21.87 5.79 8.09
N PHE A 10 22.89 5.09 8.58
CA PHE A 10 22.76 4.05 9.60
C PHE A 10 23.69 4.19 10.81
N THR A 11 24.20 5.38 11.13
CA THR A 11 24.79 5.61 12.46
C THR A 11 23.69 5.90 13.48
N PRO A 12 23.32 4.96 14.38
CA PRO A 12 22.70 5.37 15.62
C PRO A 12 23.76 6.15 16.38
N THR A 13 23.52 7.44 16.62
CA THR A 13 24.24 8.16 17.67
C THR A 13 23.89 7.49 18.99
N SER A 14 24.71 6.54 19.42
CA SER A 14 24.70 6.01 20.78
C SER A 14 25.09 7.14 21.74
N PHE A 15 24.09 7.83 22.27
CA PHE A 15 24.21 8.60 23.50
C PHE A 15 23.18 8.03 24.49
N CYS A 16 23.67 7.16 25.36
CA CYS A 16 23.27 7.09 26.77
C CYS A 16 24.24 6.14 27.46
N ALA A 17 25.20 6.72 28.17
CA ALA A 17 25.95 6.03 29.21
C ALA A 17 24.98 5.58 30.33
N PRO A 18 25.30 4.51 31.08
CA PRO A 18 24.46 4.08 32.19
C PRO A 18 24.59 5.08 33.34
N SER A 19 23.47 5.60 33.83
CA SER A 19 23.43 6.25 35.15
C SER A 19 23.28 5.17 36.22
N PRO A 20 24.26 4.99 37.13
CA PRO A 20 24.04 4.27 38.37
C PRO A 20 23.46 5.25 39.42
N HIS A 21 22.73 4.69 40.40
CA HIS A 21 22.07 5.35 41.54
C HIS A 21 20.63 5.80 41.31
N VAL A 22 19.68 4.97 41.76
CA VAL A 22 18.81 5.35 42.89
C VAL A 22 18.63 4.11 43.77
N ALA A 23 19.31 4.12 44.90
CA ALA A 23 19.00 3.27 46.04
C ALA A 23 17.82 3.87 46.82
N GLN A 24 17.01 2.98 47.40
CA GLN A 24 15.94 3.18 48.39
C GLN A 24 15.83 4.56 49.07
N VAL A 25 14.61 5.09 49.09
CA VAL A 25 14.02 5.67 50.30
C VAL A 25 12.60 5.14 50.42
N VAL A 26 12.43 4.13 51.29
CA VAL A 26 11.17 3.83 51.95
C VAL A 26 11.04 4.86 53.06
N LEU A 27 10.01 5.70 53.00
CA LEU A 27 9.55 6.49 54.13
C LEU A 27 8.14 6.03 54.44
N GLU A 28 8.03 5.27 55.52
CA GLU A 28 6.82 5.10 56.31
C GLU A 28 6.31 6.48 56.74
N ALA A 29 5.02 6.71 56.54
CA ALA A 29 4.30 7.77 57.23
C ALA A 29 2.96 7.19 57.69
N ASP A 30 3.01 6.57 58.87
CA ASP A 30 1.88 6.48 59.79
C ASP A 30 1.44 7.90 60.18
N GLY A 31 0.13 8.14 60.23
CA GLY A 31 -0.42 9.40 60.72
C GLY A 31 -1.91 9.54 60.39
N GLY A 32 -2.76 8.87 61.17
CA GLY A 32 -4.21 8.99 61.08
C GLY A 32 -4.79 10.28 61.65
N THR A 33 -6.04 10.54 61.25
CA THR A 33 -7.14 11.23 61.96
C THR A 33 -8.34 11.12 61.00
N GLU A 34 -9.31 10.23 61.20
CA GLU A 34 -10.44 10.31 62.14
C GLU A 34 -11.20 11.65 62.02
N THR A 35 -12.36 11.63 61.36
CA THR A 35 -13.54 12.46 61.69
C THR A 35 -14.80 11.87 61.06
N ASP A 36 -15.81 11.77 61.91
CA ASP A 36 -17.10 11.08 61.80
C ASP A 36 -18.22 11.84 61.04
N LEU A 37 -19.37 11.13 60.93
CA LEU A 37 -20.77 11.57 60.72
C LEU A 37 -21.24 11.71 59.26
N HIS A 38 -22.36 11.14 58.80
CA HIS A 38 -23.62 10.74 59.45
C HIS A 38 -24.39 9.73 58.54
N PRO A 39 -25.30 8.87 59.07
CA PRO A 39 -26.08 7.87 58.31
C PRO A 39 -27.52 8.36 57.99
N LEU A 40 -28.27 7.63 57.14
CA LEU A 40 -29.71 7.29 57.32
C LEU A 40 -30.31 6.51 56.11
N LEU A 41 -30.93 5.37 56.44
CA LEU A 41 -32.19 4.79 55.93
C LEU A 41 -32.34 4.32 54.46
N ARG A 42 -32.56 2.99 54.27
CA ARG A 42 -33.93 2.43 54.14
C ARG A 42 -33.96 0.90 54.36
N LYS A 43 -35.01 0.46 55.06
CA LYS A 43 -35.40 -0.91 55.45
C LYS A 43 -36.44 -1.50 54.47
N GLU A 44 -36.68 -2.81 54.68
CA GLU A 44 -37.84 -3.68 54.33
C GLU A 44 -37.57 -4.68 53.18
N ALA A 45 -37.36 -5.99 53.41
CA ALA A 45 -38.20 -7.07 53.99
C ALA A 45 -39.10 -7.76 52.93
N GLN A 46 -38.71 -8.96 52.43
CA GLN A 46 -39.23 -10.32 52.77
C GLN A 46 -40.06 -10.92 51.57
N PRO A 47 -40.44 -12.22 51.52
CA PRO A 47 -39.68 -13.46 51.74
C PRO A 47 -39.99 -14.61 50.71
N ASN A 48 -39.23 -15.72 50.83
CA ASN A 48 -39.54 -17.15 50.59
C ASN A 48 -40.43 -17.65 49.43
N LEU A 49 -39.92 -18.65 48.70
CA LEU A 49 -40.65 -19.88 48.37
C LEU A 49 -39.70 -21.06 48.09
N LEU A 50 -39.89 -22.13 48.86
CA LEU A 50 -39.35 -23.49 48.72
C LEU A 50 -40.11 -24.26 47.63
N GLN A 51 -39.44 -25.16 46.90
CA GLN A 51 -39.99 -26.51 46.66
C GLN A 51 -38.91 -27.53 46.21
N GLU A 52 -38.87 -28.65 46.94
CA GLU A 52 -38.26 -29.97 46.63
C GLU A 52 -39.00 -30.62 45.42
N ASP A 53 -38.56 -31.63 44.66
CA ASP A 53 -38.01 -32.99 44.86
C ASP A 53 -37.50 -33.48 43.46
N ALA A 54 -36.34 -34.12 43.27
CA ALA A 54 -35.97 -35.54 43.47
C ALA A 54 -36.47 -36.58 42.41
N VAL A 55 -35.52 -37.43 41.95
CA VAL A 55 -35.65 -38.76 41.30
C VAL A 55 -36.11 -38.75 39.82
N GLY A 56 -35.51 -39.46 38.85
CA GLY A 56 -34.40 -40.39 38.74
C GLY A 56 -34.33 -40.90 37.28
N ASP A 57 -33.19 -41.41 36.81
CA ASP A 57 -33.11 -42.65 36.03
C ASP A 57 -31.68 -42.95 35.57
N MET A 58 -31.19 -44.10 36.02
CA MET A 58 -30.01 -44.81 35.53
C MET A 58 -30.45 -45.72 34.37
N MET A 59 -29.92 -45.55 33.17
CA MET A 59 -29.74 -46.68 32.24
C MET A 59 -28.64 -46.45 31.18
N GLN A 60 -27.83 -47.50 31.04
CA GLN A 60 -27.09 -47.97 29.86
C GLN A 60 -25.95 -47.11 29.28
N GLN A 61 -24.74 -47.41 29.75
CA GLN A 61 -23.50 -47.19 28.98
C GLN A 61 -23.25 -48.38 28.03
N GLN A 62 -23.26 -48.13 26.72
CA GLN A 62 -22.55 -48.93 25.72
C GLN A 62 -21.20 -48.27 25.40
N PRO A 63 -20.10 -49.03 25.23
CA PRO A 63 -18.81 -48.48 24.89
C PRO A 63 -18.74 -48.22 23.38
N THR A 64 -18.95 -46.97 22.96
CA THR A 64 -18.52 -46.52 21.63
C THR A 64 -17.16 -45.83 21.76
N SER A 65 -16.15 -46.40 21.08
CA SER A 65 -14.77 -45.90 21.00
C SER A 65 -14.64 -44.65 20.12
N GLY A 66 -15.52 -43.67 20.34
CA GLY A 66 -15.43 -42.34 19.74
C GLY A 66 -14.85 -41.35 20.74
N PHE A 67 -13.94 -40.49 20.30
CA PHE A 67 -13.39 -39.39 21.09
C PHE A 67 -14.53 -38.46 21.54
N ASN A 68 -15.03 -38.66 22.76
CA ASN A 68 -16.15 -37.89 23.28
C ASN A 68 -15.64 -36.57 23.86
N SER A 69 -15.79 -35.48 23.10
CA SER A 69 -15.44 -34.11 23.54
C SER A 69 -16.26 -33.61 24.74
N SER A 70 -17.28 -34.38 25.15
CA SER A 70 -18.08 -34.14 26.36
C SER A 70 -17.61 -34.94 27.59
N SER A 71 -16.48 -35.66 27.50
CA SER A 71 -15.92 -36.39 28.65
C SER A 71 -15.69 -35.47 29.84
N GLY A 72 -15.89 -36.01 31.04
CA GLY A 72 -15.73 -35.29 32.30
C GLY A 72 -14.39 -34.58 32.39
N LEU A 73 -13.32 -35.15 31.82
CA LEU A 73 -12.00 -34.53 31.74
C LEU A 73 -11.99 -33.20 30.97
N TRP A 74 -12.65 -33.12 29.80
CA TRP A 74 -12.71 -31.88 29.02
C TRP A 74 -13.64 -30.83 29.63
N LYS A 75 -14.69 -31.26 30.32
CA LYS A 75 -15.50 -30.38 31.17
C LYS A 75 -14.69 -29.88 32.35
N GLU A 76 -13.89 -30.73 33.00
CA GLU A 76 -13.06 -30.38 34.15
C GLU A 76 -11.89 -29.48 33.74
N ILE A 77 -11.27 -29.71 32.58
CA ILE A 77 -10.27 -28.81 31.98
C ILE A 77 -10.90 -27.47 31.64
N ARG A 78 -12.09 -27.43 31.01
CA ARG A 78 -12.81 -26.17 30.75
C ARG A 78 -13.24 -25.47 32.04
N LYS A 79 -13.63 -26.21 33.07
CA LYS A 79 -14.05 -25.67 34.36
C LYS A 79 -12.84 -25.12 35.12
N ARG A 80 -11.71 -25.83 35.13
CA ARG A 80 -10.44 -25.35 35.69
C ARG A 80 -9.88 -24.16 34.91
N ALA A 81 -9.98 -24.18 33.57
CA ALA A 81 -9.60 -23.05 32.73
C ALA A 81 -10.53 -21.83 32.91
N LYS A 82 -11.83 -22.05 33.13
CA LYS A 82 -12.79 -20.99 33.51
C LYS A 82 -12.54 -20.44 34.92
N VAL A 83 -12.07 -21.25 35.85
CA VAL A 83 -11.82 -20.84 37.25
C VAL A 83 -10.51 -20.06 37.41
N THR A 84 -9.57 -20.14 36.46
CA THR A 84 -8.42 -19.21 36.37
C THR A 84 -8.72 -17.90 35.64
N ALA A 85 -9.97 -17.67 35.21
CA ALA A 85 -10.46 -16.32 34.98
C ALA A 85 -11.00 -15.77 36.31
N VAL A 86 -10.10 -15.61 37.28
CA VAL A 86 -10.35 -14.72 38.43
C VAL A 86 -10.73 -13.38 37.82
N GLU A 87 -11.84 -12.79 38.29
CA GLU A 87 -12.31 -11.48 37.85
C GLU A 87 -11.11 -10.53 37.70
N PRO A 88 -10.73 -10.10 36.48
CA PRO A 88 -9.49 -9.36 36.25
C PRO A 88 -9.57 -7.90 36.75
N PHE A 89 -10.53 -7.60 37.61
CA PHE A 89 -10.83 -6.27 38.13
C PHE A 89 -11.08 -6.31 39.64
N SER A 90 -10.19 -6.97 40.40
CA SER A 90 -9.90 -6.48 41.75
C SER A 90 -9.14 -5.17 41.57
N ALA A 91 -9.66 -4.08 42.14
CA ALA A 91 -9.06 -2.74 42.03
C ALA A 91 -7.60 -2.67 42.52
N ASP A 92 -7.14 -3.70 43.25
CA ASP A 92 -5.84 -3.72 43.94
C ASP A 92 -4.84 -4.74 43.37
N ALA A 93 -5.20 -5.52 42.33
CA ALA A 93 -4.27 -6.48 41.72
C ALA A 93 -3.57 -5.87 40.49
N PRO A 94 -2.23 -5.94 40.39
CA PRO A 94 -1.55 -5.55 39.15
C PRO A 94 -2.10 -6.41 38.01
N PRO A 95 -2.38 -5.83 36.83
CA PRO A 95 -2.94 -6.58 35.71
C PRO A 95 -1.92 -7.62 35.26
N THR A 96 -2.02 -8.83 35.82
CA THR A 96 -1.34 -9.98 35.26
C THR A 96 -1.95 -10.18 33.90
N VAL A 97 -1.20 -9.78 32.87
CA VAL A 97 -1.51 -10.07 31.47
C VAL A 97 -1.60 -11.58 31.38
N VAL A 98 -2.80 -12.12 31.51
CA VAL A 98 -3.08 -13.50 31.17
C VAL A 98 -2.71 -13.59 29.70
N TYR A 99 -1.57 -14.23 29.39
CA TYR A 99 -1.25 -14.69 28.05
C TYR A 99 -2.34 -15.71 27.68
N THR A 100 -3.49 -15.20 27.25
CA THR A 100 -4.67 -15.99 26.96
C THR A 100 -4.32 -16.93 25.80
N GLY A 101 -4.99 -18.09 25.72
CA GLY A 101 -4.88 -18.99 24.57
C GLY A 101 -5.12 -18.31 23.21
N GLN A 102 -5.72 -17.10 23.21
CA GLN A 102 -5.88 -16.26 22.03
C GLN A 102 -4.55 -15.71 21.51
N THR A 103 -3.65 -15.23 22.38
CA THR A 103 -2.31 -14.76 21.98
C THR A 103 -1.47 -15.90 21.38
N ALA A 104 -1.53 -17.08 22.00
CA ALA A 104 -0.89 -18.29 21.47
C ALA A 104 -1.51 -18.73 20.13
N SER A 105 -2.84 -18.67 19.98
CA SER A 105 -3.51 -18.96 18.70
C SER A 105 -3.13 -17.98 17.60
N ALA A 106 -3.04 -16.68 17.92
CA ALA A 106 -2.58 -15.66 16.99
C ALA A 106 -1.13 -15.93 16.59
N ALA A 107 -0.22 -16.14 17.54
CA ALA A 107 1.18 -16.48 17.26
C ALA A 107 1.32 -17.74 16.39
N ALA A 108 0.57 -18.80 16.68
CA ALA A 108 0.56 -20.03 15.88
C ALA A 108 0.05 -19.77 14.44
N THR A 109 -1.02 -18.99 14.29
CA THR A 109 -1.54 -18.60 12.98
C THR A 109 -0.48 -17.83 12.20
N ILE A 110 0.17 -16.84 12.83
CA ILE A 110 1.26 -16.05 12.24
C ILE A 110 2.39 -16.96 11.77
N LEU A 111 2.84 -17.89 12.61
CA LEU A 111 3.93 -18.81 12.30
C LEU A 111 3.59 -19.71 11.09
N ILE A 112 2.42 -20.34 11.11
CA ILE A 112 1.97 -21.24 10.04
C ILE A 112 1.83 -20.48 8.73
N SER A 113 1.21 -19.31 8.78
CA SER A 113 0.97 -18.49 7.59
C SER A 113 2.26 -17.96 7.00
N THR A 114 3.16 -17.45 7.83
CA THR A 114 4.47 -16.95 7.40
C THR A 114 5.30 -18.08 6.77
N THR A 115 5.32 -19.26 7.41
CA THR A 115 6.03 -20.44 6.89
C THR A 115 5.45 -20.91 5.56
N THR A 116 4.11 -20.95 5.45
CA THR A 116 3.41 -21.30 4.21
C THR A 116 3.71 -20.28 3.10
N CYS A 117 3.67 -18.98 3.39
CA CYS A 117 3.99 -17.92 2.44
C CYS A 117 5.44 -18.03 1.95
N PHE A 118 6.41 -18.21 2.85
CA PHE A 118 7.81 -18.39 2.46
C PHE A 118 8.02 -19.64 1.61
N SER A 119 7.37 -20.75 1.98
CA SER A 119 7.45 -22.00 1.22
C SER A 119 6.86 -21.83 -0.19
N ALA A 120 5.72 -21.14 -0.31
CA ALA A 120 5.08 -20.85 -1.59
C ALA A 120 5.93 -19.92 -2.47
N ILE A 121 6.54 -18.87 -1.89
CA ILE A 121 7.45 -17.97 -2.60
C ILE A 121 8.70 -18.71 -3.05
N ALA A 122 9.31 -19.52 -2.17
CA ALA A 122 10.48 -20.32 -2.51
C ALA A 122 10.19 -21.30 -3.66
N TRP A 123 9.03 -21.98 -3.61
CA TRP A 123 8.56 -22.82 -4.70
C TRP A 123 8.35 -22.02 -5.99
N ALA A 124 7.71 -20.85 -5.93
CA ALA A 124 7.43 -20.03 -7.10
C ALA A 124 8.71 -19.48 -7.75
N VAL A 125 9.69 -19.07 -6.95
CA VAL A 125 11.04 -18.65 -7.40
C VAL A 125 11.80 -19.80 -8.07
N GLN A 126 11.62 -21.04 -7.60
CA GLN A 126 12.26 -22.24 -8.14
C GLN A 126 11.42 -22.94 -9.21
N SER A 127 10.25 -22.39 -9.57
CA SER A 127 9.35 -23.01 -10.53
C SER A 127 10.02 -23.18 -11.90
N LYS A 128 9.77 -24.32 -12.55
CA LYS A 128 10.20 -24.58 -13.94
C LYS A 128 9.43 -23.71 -14.93
N MET A 129 8.28 -23.16 -14.53
CA MET A 129 7.48 -22.27 -15.37
C MET A 129 8.10 -20.86 -15.37
N LYS A 130 8.67 -20.45 -16.52
CA LYS A 130 9.36 -19.15 -16.67
C LYS A 130 8.47 -17.98 -16.25
N PHE A 131 7.19 -17.99 -16.63
CA PHE A 131 6.25 -16.92 -16.30
C PHE A 131 5.99 -16.78 -14.79
N VAL A 132 5.85 -17.91 -14.05
CA VAL A 132 5.65 -17.88 -12.59
C VAL A 132 6.88 -17.33 -11.89
N LYS A 133 8.06 -17.86 -12.25
CA LYS A 133 9.34 -17.41 -11.69
C LYS A 133 9.52 -15.90 -11.91
N GLU A 134 9.28 -15.45 -13.12
CA GLU A 134 9.44 -14.06 -13.51
C GLU A 134 8.46 -13.13 -12.79
N ALA A 135 7.18 -13.49 -12.81
CA ALA A 135 6.14 -12.75 -12.11
C ALA A 135 6.43 -12.64 -10.60
N THR A 136 6.99 -13.70 -10.01
CA THR A 136 7.38 -13.71 -8.60
C THR A 136 8.47 -12.69 -8.32
N TRP A 137 9.53 -12.66 -9.13
CA TRP A 137 10.62 -11.68 -8.97
C TRP A 137 10.15 -10.25 -9.20
N GLN A 138 9.36 -10.02 -10.25
CA GLN A 138 8.76 -8.71 -10.56
C GLN A 138 7.81 -8.21 -9.48
N THR A 139 7.21 -9.11 -8.70
CA THR A 139 6.37 -8.77 -7.55
C THR A 139 7.22 -8.50 -6.31
N LEU A 140 8.16 -9.41 -6.01
CA LEU A 140 8.91 -9.41 -4.75
C LEU A 140 9.81 -8.17 -4.61
N GLY A 141 10.46 -7.73 -5.69
CA GLY A 141 11.33 -6.56 -5.65
C GLY A 141 10.59 -5.28 -5.24
N PRO A 142 9.58 -4.85 -6.01
CA PRO A 142 8.77 -3.68 -5.67
C PRO A 142 7.99 -3.82 -4.35
N ALA A 143 7.51 -5.02 -3.99
CA ALA A 143 6.81 -5.25 -2.72
C ALA A 143 7.72 -5.07 -1.51
N ILE A 144 8.95 -5.61 -1.53
CA ILE A 144 9.92 -5.42 -0.45
C ILE A 144 10.33 -3.95 -0.35
N ALA A 145 10.62 -3.30 -1.49
CA ALA A 145 10.93 -1.89 -1.53
C ALA A 145 9.81 -1.05 -0.90
N MET A 146 8.56 -1.33 -1.26
CA MET A 146 7.38 -0.61 -0.76
C MET A 146 7.16 -0.84 0.73
N PHE A 147 7.29 -2.08 1.18
CA PHE A 147 7.18 -2.41 2.59
C PHE A 147 8.26 -1.71 3.42
N CYS A 148 9.50 -1.69 2.95
CA CYS A 148 10.59 -0.96 3.61
C CYS A 148 10.35 0.56 3.60
N ALA A 149 9.81 1.10 2.50
CA ALA A 149 9.45 2.51 2.40
C ALA A 149 8.33 2.87 3.39
N LEU A 150 7.33 2.01 3.57
CA LEU A 150 6.30 2.13 4.60
C LEU A 150 6.93 2.16 6.00
N GLN A 151 7.82 1.22 6.34
CA GLN A 151 8.47 1.21 7.66
C GLN A 151 9.27 2.49 7.94
N LEU A 152 10.08 2.95 6.98
CA LEU A 152 10.81 4.22 7.13
C LEU A 152 9.86 5.42 7.24
N PHE A 153 8.78 5.42 6.48
CA PHE A 153 7.74 6.44 6.57
C PHE A 153 7.15 6.52 7.98
N TYR A 154 6.80 5.39 8.60
CA TYR A 154 6.30 5.36 9.99
C TYR A 154 7.33 5.89 10.98
N ILE A 155 8.60 5.48 10.86
CA ILE A 155 9.67 5.98 11.73
C ILE A 155 9.78 7.50 11.62
N LEU A 156 9.85 8.04 10.39
CA LEU A 156 9.97 9.47 10.15
C LEU A 156 8.77 10.24 10.71
N ARG A 157 7.55 9.73 10.50
CA ARG A 157 6.33 10.33 11.01
C ARG A 157 6.31 10.34 12.54
N GLU A 158 6.50 9.19 13.18
CA GLU A 158 6.43 9.06 14.64
C GLU A 158 7.50 9.92 15.34
N VAL A 159 8.75 9.88 14.86
CA VAL A 159 9.84 10.68 15.42
C VAL A 159 9.58 12.19 15.25
N THR A 160 9.14 12.64 14.07
CA THR A 160 8.89 14.08 13.86
C THR A 160 7.65 14.58 14.59
N ASN A 161 6.61 13.75 14.73
CA ASN A 161 5.44 14.09 15.52
C ASN A 161 5.80 14.24 17.01
N LEU A 162 6.64 13.35 17.55
CA LEU A 162 7.16 13.50 18.93
C LEU A 162 7.96 14.78 19.14
N LEU A 163 8.72 15.23 18.12
CA LEU A 163 9.57 16.42 18.24
C LEU A 163 8.79 17.74 18.20
N VAL A 164 7.66 17.77 17.50
CA VAL A 164 6.92 19.02 17.24
C VAL A 164 5.70 19.15 18.16
N ALA A 165 5.26 18.07 18.77
CA ALA A 165 4.01 18.05 19.48
C ALA A 165 4.15 17.57 20.93
N ASP A 166 4.20 18.51 21.86
CA ASP A 166 3.93 18.25 23.28
C ASP A 166 2.47 17.85 23.53
N ASN A 167 1.57 17.96 22.54
CA ASN A 167 0.11 17.75 22.69
C ASN A 167 -0.61 17.10 21.49
N VAL A 168 0.09 16.66 20.43
CA VAL A 168 -0.59 15.86 19.40
C VAL A 168 -0.78 14.52 20.06
N ALA A 169 -2.05 14.20 20.37
CA ALA A 169 -2.43 12.89 20.87
C ALA A 169 -1.67 11.86 20.04
N THR A 170 -0.65 11.24 20.63
CA THR A 170 0.05 10.15 19.98
C THR A 170 -1.05 9.22 19.56
N GLU A 171 -1.06 8.88 18.27
CA GLU A 171 -2.04 8.03 17.65
C GLU A 171 -1.87 6.65 18.28
N GLU A 172 -2.32 6.53 19.52
CA GLU A 172 -2.52 5.27 20.16
C GLU A 172 -3.49 4.59 19.20
N VAL A 173 -3.06 3.44 18.69
CA VAL A 173 -3.96 2.32 18.41
C VAL A 173 -4.59 1.95 19.76
N SER A 174 -5.31 2.90 20.35
CA SER A 174 -5.93 2.79 21.64
C SER A 174 -7.15 1.96 21.31
N LEU A 175 -7.15 0.73 21.80
CA LEU A 175 -8.33 -0.11 21.83
C LEU A 175 -9.52 0.64 22.49
N LYS A 176 -9.27 1.76 23.19
CA LYS A 176 -10.28 2.72 23.64
C LYS A 176 -11.21 3.19 22.51
N GLY A 177 -10.70 3.41 21.28
CA GLY A 177 -11.53 3.79 20.13
C GLY A 177 -12.49 2.71 19.64
N LEU A 178 -12.39 1.48 20.14
CA LEU A 178 -13.37 0.42 19.89
C LEU A 178 -14.62 0.55 20.77
N ARG A 179 -14.59 1.35 21.85
CA ARG A 179 -15.78 1.61 22.65
C ARG A 179 -16.65 2.66 21.94
N PRO A 180 -17.93 2.36 21.65
CA PRO A 180 -18.85 3.29 21.00
C PRO A 180 -19.02 4.63 21.75
N GLU A 181 -18.86 4.61 23.08
CA GLU A 181 -19.10 5.76 23.95
C GLU A 181 -17.93 6.77 24.00
N ASP A 182 -16.73 6.34 23.60
CA ASP A 182 -15.50 7.16 23.64
C ASP A 182 -15.13 7.72 22.26
N ALA A 183 -16.09 7.80 21.32
CA ALA A 183 -15.82 8.25 19.96
C ALA A 183 -15.12 9.62 20.00
N PRO A 184 -13.82 9.69 19.65
CA PRO A 184 -13.06 10.91 19.83
C PRO A 184 -13.69 12.03 19.00
N ALA A 185 -13.60 13.26 19.53
CA ALA A 185 -13.96 14.45 18.78
C ALA A 185 -13.35 14.38 17.37
N VAL A 186 -14.12 14.83 16.37
CA VAL A 186 -13.72 14.85 14.94
C VAL A 186 -12.24 15.23 14.86
N ALA A 187 -11.41 14.30 14.40
CA ALA A 187 -9.95 14.49 14.36
C ALA A 187 -9.64 15.69 13.45
N ALA A 188 -9.43 16.84 14.05
CA ALA A 188 -9.05 18.05 13.35
C ALA A 188 -7.52 18.13 13.39
N SER A 189 -6.89 17.83 12.26
CA SER A 189 -5.46 18.04 12.12
C SER A 189 -5.16 19.53 12.30
N GLY A 190 -4.30 19.86 13.28
CA GLY A 190 -3.90 21.23 13.54
C GLY A 190 -2.95 21.78 12.48
N ALA A 191 -2.82 23.11 12.37
CA ALA A 191 -1.90 23.74 11.42
C ALA A 191 -0.44 23.26 11.61
N GLY A 192 -0.05 22.94 12.85
CA GLY A 192 1.26 22.38 13.18
C GLY A 192 1.50 21.01 12.53
N SER A 193 0.55 20.07 12.62
CA SER A 193 0.72 18.74 12.01
C SER A 193 0.82 18.83 10.49
N VAL A 194 0.01 19.68 9.87
CA VAL A 194 0.09 19.96 8.42
C VAL A 194 1.47 20.48 8.04
N ALA A 195 1.99 21.49 8.77
CA ALA A 195 3.30 22.07 8.49
C ALA A 195 4.43 21.03 8.60
N VAL A 196 4.39 20.15 9.62
CA VAL A 196 5.38 19.08 9.79
C VAL A 196 5.31 18.05 8.67
N SER A 197 4.11 17.61 8.29
CA SER A 197 3.94 16.65 7.19
C SER A 197 4.45 17.21 5.87
N PHE A 198 4.16 18.48 5.56
CA PHE A 198 4.71 19.15 4.38
C PHE A 198 6.23 19.34 4.43
N ALA A 199 6.78 19.70 5.59
CA ALA A 199 8.23 19.81 5.77
C ALA A 199 8.91 18.45 5.50
N ARG A 200 8.35 17.35 6.02
CA ARG A 200 8.85 15.99 5.74
C ARG A 200 8.80 15.66 4.25
N PHE A 201 7.69 15.96 3.57
CA PHE A 201 7.55 15.74 2.12
C PHE A 201 8.59 16.53 1.32
N VAL A 202 8.70 17.84 1.57
CA VAL A 202 9.63 18.72 0.83
C VAL A 202 11.09 18.31 1.07
N LEU A 203 11.47 18.02 2.32
CA LEU A 203 12.81 17.55 2.66
C LEU A 203 13.12 16.18 2.03
N GLY A 204 12.19 15.23 2.14
CA GLY A 204 12.32 13.91 1.52
C GLY A 204 12.47 14.00 0.00
N TYR A 205 11.68 14.86 -0.64
CA TYR A 205 11.77 15.11 -2.08
C TYR A 205 13.11 15.75 -2.46
N ALA A 206 13.57 16.77 -1.72
CA ALA A 206 14.87 17.41 -1.96
C ALA A 206 16.04 16.41 -1.82
N VAL A 207 15.99 15.52 -0.82
CA VAL A 207 16.97 14.44 -0.65
C VAL A 207 16.94 13.48 -1.84
N LEU A 208 15.76 13.06 -2.29
CA LEU A 208 15.63 12.18 -3.46
C LEU A 208 16.18 12.83 -4.74
N GLN A 209 15.86 14.10 -4.99
CA GLN A 209 16.39 14.84 -6.14
C GLN A 209 17.91 14.96 -6.07
N SER A 210 18.47 15.19 -4.87
CA SER A 210 19.92 15.21 -4.65
C SER A 210 20.55 13.84 -4.94
N ILE A 211 19.92 12.74 -4.52
CA ILE A 211 20.38 11.38 -4.83
C ILE A 211 20.37 11.12 -6.34
N PHE A 212 19.36 11.58 -7.07
CA PHE A 212 19.33 11.45 -8.54
C PHE A 212 20.50 12.19 -9.20
N VAL A 213 20.80 13.42 -8.77
CA VAL A 213 21.93 14.19 -9.30
C VAL A 213 23.26 13.51 -8.98
N LEU A 214 23.44 13.01 -7.76
CA LEU A 214 24.66 12.31 -7.33
C LEU A 214 24.81 10.93 -8.00
N SER A 215 23.70 10.28 -8.31
CA SER A 215 23.67 8.93 -8.91
C SER A 215 23.61 8.94 -10.43
N ARG A 216 23.70 10.10 -11.09
CA ARG A 216 23.59 10.25 -12.55
C ARG A 216 24.57 9.39 -13.35
N GLN A 217 25.70 8.97 -12.78
CA GLN A 217 26.66 8.11 -13.47
C GLN A 217 26.46 6.61 -13.20
N ARG A 218 25.54 6.24 -12.30
CA ARG A 218 25.38 4.88 -11.79
C ARG A 218 23.95 4.39 -12.00
N LYS A 219 23.72 3.69 -13.12
CA LYS A 219 22.40 3.13 -13.50
C LYS A 219 21.71 2.40 -12.34
N LEU A 220 22.41 1.46 -11.69
CA LEU A 220 21.88 0.69 -10.57
C LEU A 220 21.48 1.56 -9.36
N ALA A 221 22.30 2.57 -9.01
CA ALA A 221 22.02 3.43 -7.87
C ALA A 221 20.78 4.31 -8.11
N MET A 222 20.62 4.77 -9.35
CA MET A 222 19.45 5.55 -9.77
C MET A 222 18.20 4.68 -9.83
N GLU A 223 18.28 3.43 -10.29
CA GLU A 223 17.16 2.47 -10.27
C GLU A 223 16.71 2.18 -8.82
N ILE A 224 17.66 1.96 -7.90
CA ILE A 224 17.36 1.82 -6.46
C ILE A 224 16.66 3.06 -5.92
N ALA A 225 17.25 4.24 -6.18
CA ALA A 225 16.71 5.52 -5.70
C ALA A 225 15.32 5.79 -6.29
N ALA A 226 15.10 5.49 -7.56
CA ALA A 226 13.83 5.68 -8.22
C ALA A 226 12.79 4.68 -7.75
N SER A 227 13.14 3.42 -7.51
CA SER A 227 12.19 2.41 -7.03
C SER A 227 11.82 2.65 -5.56
N PHE A 228 12.81 2.70 -4.66
CA PHE A 228 12.58 2.82 -3.22
C PHE A 228 12.26 4.26 -2.79
N GLY A 229 13.02 5.22 -3.29
CA GLY A 229 12.91 6.62 -2.89
C GLY A 229 11.60 7.26 -3.34
N SER A 230 11.11 6.95 -4.54
CA SER A 230 9.82 7.46 -5.01
C SER A 230 8.64 6.94 -4.19
N GLN A 231 8.71 5.70 -3.72
CA GLN A 231 7.69 5.13 -2.83
C GLN A 231 7.71 5.82 -1.47
N LEU A 232 8.88 6.00 -0.86
CA LEU A 232 9.02 6.71 0.42
C LEU A 232 8.52 8.16 0.30
N VAL A 233 8.97 8.91 -0.70
CA VAL A 233 8.57 10.31 -0.90
C VAL A 233 7.10 10.40 -1.31
N GLY A 234 6.59 9.43 -2.07
CA GLY A 234 5.18 9.31 -2.39
C GLY A 234 4.32 9.14 -1.13
N LEU A 235 4.73 8.27 -0.19
CA LEU A 235 4.05 8.11 1.10
C LEU A 235 4.10 9.39 1.95
N LEU A 236 5.23 10.10 1.95
CA LEU A 236 5.34 11.42 2.60
C LEU A 236 4.42 12.46 1.96
N ALA A 237 4.27 12.45 0.63
CA ALA A 237 3.31 13.28 -0.07
C ALA A 237 1.88 12.92 0.33
N ALA A 238 1.53 11.63 0.29
CA ALA A 238 0.24 11.12 0.71
C ALA A 238 -0.11 11.57 2.13
N ASP A 239 0.82 11.45 3.07
CA ASP A 239 0.67 11.92 4.44
C ASP A 239 0.46 13.44 4.55
N ALA A 240 1.24 14.24 3.82
CA ALA A 240 1.10 15.70 3.81
C ALA A 240 -0.27 16.16 3.30
N PHE A 241 -0.70 15.64 2.16
CA PHE A 241 -1.99 16.02 1.57
C PHE A 241 -3.16 15.43 2.36
N ALA A 242 -3.07 14.20 2.85
CA ALA A 242 -4.08 13.60 3.72
C ALA A 242 -4.27 14.37 5.04
N THR A 243 -3.17 14.76 5.71
CA THR A 243 -3.22 15.57 6.94
C THR A 243 -3.85 16.94 6.66
N TRP A 244 -3.59 17.53 5.50
CA TRP A 244 -4.18 18.80 5.11
C TRP A 244 -5.68 18.68 4.77
N GLN A 245 -6.08 17.60 4.09
CA GLN A 245 -7.48 17.29 3.81
C GLN A 245 -8.29 17.12 5.11
N GLU A 246 -7.68 16.61 6.18
CA GLU A 246 -8.28 16.47 7.51
C GLU A 246 -8.52 17.77 8.27
N THR A 247 -8.07 18.90 7.74
CA THR A 247 -8.43 20.19 8.34
C THR A 247 -9.93 20.47 8.15
N PRO A 248 -10.59 21.14 9.11
CA PRO A 248 -12.05 21.34 9.10
C PRO A 248 -12.57 22.09 7.87
N TYR A 249 -11.71 22.81 7.15
CA TYR A 249 -12.05 23.54 5.92
C TYR A 249 -12.52 22.63 4.78
N TRP A 250 -12.10 21.36 4.75
CA TRP A 250 -12.43 20.41 3.68
C TRP A 250 -13.53 19.43 4.04
N ASN A 251 -14.25 19.65 5.16
CA ASN A 251 -15.26 18.73 5.70
C ASN A 251 -16.62 18.76 4.95
N THR A 252 -16.60 19.02 3.64
CA THR A 252 -17.78 18.89 2.76
C THR A 252 -17.38 18.10 1.51
N ALA A 253 -18.33 17.38 0.91
CA ALA A 253 -18.03 16.54 -0.26
C ALA A 253 -17.41 17.34 -1.41
N GLY A 254 -17.99 18.52 -1.71
CA GLY A 254 -17.49 19.40 -2.76
C GLY A 254 -16.07 19.92 -2.49
N MET A 255 -15.80 20.36 -1.25
CA MET A 255 -14.46 20.86 -0.88
C MET A 255 -13.43 19.73 -0.83
N SER A 256 -13.81 18.55 -0.32
CA SER A 256 -12.94 17.36 -0.30
C SER A 256 -12.58 16.91 -1.73
N PHE A 257 -13.52 16.95 -2.68
CA PHE A 257 -13.21 16.68 -4.08
C PHE A 257 -12.35 17.78 -4.71
N ALA A 258 -12.66 19.07 -4.45
CA ALA A 258 -11.83 20.19 -4.91
C ALA A 258 -10.40 20.09 -4.39
N PHE A 259 -10.21 19.53 -3.18
CA PHE A 259 -8.89 19.28 -2.60
C PHE A 259 -8.09 18.23 -3.37
N VAL A 260 -8.73 17.21 -3.96
CA VAL A 260 -8.06 16.22 -4.83
C VAL A 260 -7.46 16.92 -6.05
N ILE A 261 -8.22 17.84 -6.66
CA ILE A 261 -7.76 18.64 -7.80
C ILE A 261 -6.62 19.57 -7.37
N LEU A 262 -6.77 20.25 -6.22
CA LEU A 262 -5.73 21.12 -5.67
C LEU A 262 -4.42 20.34 -5.41
N SER A 263 -4.52 19.13 -4.87
CA SER A 263 -3.35 18.27 -4.62
C SER A 263 -2.62 17.92 -5.91
N ALA A 264 -3.35 17.60 -6.99
CA ALA A 264 -2.77 17.35 -8.30
C ALA A 264 -2.05 18.59 -8.86
N VAL A 265 -2.63 19.79 -8.71
CA VAL A 265 -2.01 21.06 -9.13
C VAL A 265 -0.74 21.35 -8.34
N VAL A 266 -0.78 21.23 -7.01
CA VAL A 266 0.40 21.47 -6.16
C VAL A 266 1.52 20.49 -6.47
N LEU A 267 1.21 19.20 -6.65
CA LEU A 267 2.19 18.19 -7.04
C LEU A 267 2.77 18.49 -8.43
N ALA A 268 1.96 18.90 -9.40
CA ALA A 268 2.48 19.33 -10.71
C ALA A 268 3.42 20.53 -10.58
N LEU A 269 3.09 21.52 -9.76
CA LEU A 269 3.95 22.70 -9.51
C LEU A 269 5.28 22.35 -8.84
N VAL A 270 5.35 21.26 -8.07
CA VAL A 270 6.60 20.78 -7.45
C VAL A 270 7.40 19.91 -8.41
N LEU A 271 6.75 18.96 -9.09
CA LEU A 271 7.41 17.94 -9.89
C LEU A 271 7.87 18.46 -11.26
N VAL A 272 7.07 19.30 -11.93
CA VAL A 272 7.39 19.79 -13.29
C VAL A 272 8.69 20.61 -13.30
N PRO A 273 8.92 21.61 -12.42
CA PRO A 273 10.17 22.34 -12.39
C PRO A 273 11.38 21.44 -12.11
N ALA A 274 11.24 20.46 -11.22
CA ALA A 274 12.31 19.51 -10.92
C ALA A 274 12.63 18.63 -12.14
N ALA A 275 11.62 18.16 -12.88
CA ALA A 275 11.81 17.46 -14.15
C ALA A 275 12.52 18.35 -15.20
N MET A 276 12.13 19.62 -15.32
CA MET A 276 12.79 20.58 -16.22
C MET A 276 14.25 20.84 -15.86
N LEU A 277 14.59 20.90 -14.57
CA LEU A 277 15.98 21.04 -14.12
C LEU A 277 16.77 19.76 -14.37
N ARG A 278 16.18 18.58 -14.12
CA ARG A 278 16.82 17.28 -14.33
C ARG A 278 17.17 17.02 -15.79
N THR A 279 16.31 17.40 -16.74
CA THR A 279 16.61 17.23 -18.17
C THR A 279 17.87 17.97 -18.63
N LYS A 280 18.30 19.01 -17.90
CA LYS A 280 19.57 19.72 -18.15
C LYS A 280 20.79 19.02 -17.53
N VAL A 281 20.60 18.26 -16.45
CA VAL A 281 21.70 17.67 -15.66
C VAL A 281 21.97 16.21 -16.03
N ILE A 282 20.91 15.46 -16.33
CA ILE A 282 20.95 14.04 -16.69
C ILE A 282 20.88 13.93 -18.20
N THR A 283 21.94 13.45 -18.84
CA THR A 283 22.05 13.38 -20.30
C THR A 283 21.46 12.10 -20.87
N ALA A 284 21.57 10.98 -20.16
CA ALA A 284 21.10 9.68 -20.64
C ALA A 284 19.56 9.56 -20.60
N ASP A 285 18.95 9.15 -21.71
CA ASP A 285 17.50 9.11 -21.86
C ASP A 285 16.83 8.02 -21.01
N GLU A 286 17.47 6.86 -20.86
CA GLU A 286 17.01 5.80 -19.93
C GLU A 286 16.87 6.33 -18.50
N GLN A 287 17.80 7.19 -18.09
CA GLN A 287 17.81 7.78 -16.76
C GLN A 287 16.71 8.82 -16.57
N LYS A 288 16.42 9.59 -17.61
CA LYS A 288 15.28 10.53 -17.62
C LYS A 288 13.96 9.78 -17.50
N ALA A 289 13.80 8.66 -18.21
CA ALA A 289 12.59 7.85 -18.17
C ALA A 289 12.32 7.29 -16.76
N GLU A 290 13.34 6.76 -16.08
CA GLU A 290 13.18 6.24 -14.73
C GLU A 290 12.90 7.36 -13.71
N CYS A 291 13.55 8.51 -13.89
CA CYS A 291 13.29 9.74 -13.13
C CYS A 291 11.85 10.27 -13.32
N GLN A 292 11.30 10.16 -14.52
CA GLN A 292 9.92 10.55 -14.82
C GLN A 292 8.94 9.58 -14.15
N LYS A 293 9.14 8.27 -14.30
CA LYS A 293 8.33 7.24 -13.64
C LYS A 293 8.33 7.38 -12.11
N SER A 294 9.46 7.77 -11.52
CA SER A 294 9.56 8.12 -10.10
C SER A 294 8.64 9.28 -9.73
N ASP A 295 8.66 10.38 -10.48
CA ASP A 295 7.82 11.55 -10.22
C ASP A 295 6.33 11.23 -10.40
N GLU A 296 5.98 10.47 -11.45
CA GLU A 296 4.62 9.98 -11.68
C GLU A 296 4.12 9.16 -10.48
N LEU A 297 4.97 8.29 -9.93
CA LEU A 297 4.62 7.49 -8.76
C LEU A 297 4.40 8.36 -7.51
N ILE A 298 5.28 9.33 -7.24
CA ILE A 298 5.13 10.28 -6.13
C ILE A 298 3.80 11.03 -6.23
N ALA A 299 3.46 11.55 -7.42
CA ALA A 299 2.19 12.22 -7.66
C ALA A 299 1.00 11.30 -7.38
N CYS A 300 1.06 10.07 -7.90
CA CYS A 300 -0.01 9.10 -7.75
C CYS A 300 -0.27 8.77 -6.28
N PHE A 301 0.77 8.63 -5.45
CA PHE A 301 0.58 8.40 -4.02
C PHE A 301 -0.21 9.52 -3.34
N GLY A 302 0.19 10.77 -3.56
CA GLY A 302 -0.48 11.94 -2.98
C GLY A 302 -1.94 12.05 -3.41
N ILE A 303 -2.18 12.00 -4.72
CA ILE A 303 -3.53 12.17 -5.31
C ILE A 303 -4.44 11.00 -4.92
N SER A 304 -3.94 9.76 -4.99
CA SER A 304 -4.76 8.57 -4.78
C SER A 304 -5.27 8.43 -3.35
N LEU A 305 -4.45 8.77 -2.34
CA LEU A 305 -4.92 8.73 -0.96
C LEU A 305 -6.00 9.78 -0.70
N CYS A 306 -5.83 11.00 -1.22
CA CYS A 306 -6.83 12.06 -1.06
C CYS A 306 -8.15 11.69 -1.74
N PHE A 307 -8.06 11.03 -2.90
CA PHE A 307 -9.26 10.59 -3.61
C PHE A 307 -9.93 9.40 -2.91
N ALA A 308 -9.16 8.50 -2.30
CA ALA A 308 -9.71 7.44 -1.46
C ALA A 308 -10.39 8.00 -0.20
N GLN A 309 -9.82 9.04 0.42
CA GLN A 309 -10.44 9.74 1.54
C GLN A 309 -11.76 10.41 1.13
N PHE A 310 -11.84 11.01 -0.06
CA PHE A 310 -13.09 11.57 -0.58
C PHE A 310 -14.21 10.51 -0.66
N TRP A 311 -13.92 9.32 -1.18
CA TRP A 311 -14.90 8.23 -1.21
C TRP A 311 -15.33 7.78 0.19
N ARG A 312 -14.38 7.71 1.13
CA ARG A 312 -14.69 7.38 2.54
C ARG A 312 -15.53 8.46 3.20
N PHE A 313 -15.27 9.73 2.91
CA PHE A 313 -16.08 10.87 3.37
C PHE A 313 -17.52 10.74 2.88
N LEU A 314 -17.73 10.43 1.60
CA LEU A 314 -19.07 10.26 1.03
C LEU A 314 -19.87 9.15 1.72
N LEU A 315 -19.20 8.09 2.18
CA LEU A 315 -19.84 6.96 2.86
C LEU A 315 -20.04 7.20 4.35
N ALA A 316 -19.02 7.74 5.04
CA ALA A 316 -19.03 7.89 6.50
C ALA A 316 -19.65 9.23 6.96
N GLY A 317 -19.84 10.19 6.07
CA GLY A 317 -20.32 11.55 6.36
C GLY A 317 -19.31 12.46 7.06
N GLN A 318 -18.13 11.94 7.39
CA GLN A 318 -17.04 12.66 8.03
C GLN A 318 -15.71 12.17 7.48
N LEU A 319 -14.70 13.04 7.41
CA LEU A 319 -13.39 12.65 6.90
C LEU A 319 -12.68 11.83 7.96
N PRO A 320 -12.45 10.52 7.73
CA PRO A 320 -12.00 9.67 8.81
C PRO A 320 -10.47 9.63 8.79
N HIS A 321 -9.82 9.62 9.97
CA HIS A 321 -8.36 9.72 10.04
C HIS A 321 -7.70 8.61 9.22
N TYR A 322 -6.79 8.92 8.29
CA TYR A 322 -6.36 7.90 7.29
C TYR A 322 -5.56 6.75 7.89
N LEU A 323 -4.82 6.99 8.97
CA LEU A 323 -4.03 5.97 9.68
C LEU A 323 -4.74 5.41 10.92
N GLY A 324 -5.76 6.11 11.42
CA GLY A 324 -6.41 5.78 12.68
C GLY A 324 -7.31 4.54 12.62
N VAL A 325 -7.44 3.86 13.75
CA VAL A 325 -8.52 2.89 13.98
C VAL A 325 -9.83 3.66 13.97
N GLN A 326 -10.66 3.40 12.96
CA GLN A 326 -11.88 4.17 12.74
C GLN A 326 -13.07 3.54 13.46
N ARG A 327 -14.15 4.34 13.60
CA ARG A 327 -15.46 4.01 14.20
C ARG A 327 -15.71 2.51 14.41
N SER A 328 -16.05 2.16 15.64
CA SER A 328 -16.32 0.79 16.10
C SER A 328 -17.47 0.06 15.38
N SER A 329 -18.23 0.72 14.51
CA SER A 329 -19.26 0.05 13.70
C SER A 329 -19.51 0.79 12.39
N TYR A 330 -18.98 0.24 11.29
CA TYR A 330 -19.42 0.59 9.93
C TYR A 330 -20.62 -0.27 9.56
N ASN A 331 -21.63 0.36 8.96
CA ASN A 331 -22.79 -0.40 8.49
C ASN A 331 -22.37 -1.36 7.38
N ARG A 332 -22.98 -2.56 7.34
CA ARG A 332 -22.72 -3.55 6.27
C ARG A 332 -22.94 -2.97 4.87
N SER A 333 -23.87 -2.03 4.73
CA SER A 333 -24.12 -1.28 3.49
C SER A 333 -22.93 -0.41 3.10
N GLU A 334 -22.35 0.37 4.02
CA GLU A 334 -21.18 1.23 3.78
C GLU A 334 -19.98 0.40 3.30
N THR A 335 -19.73 -0.75 3.96
CA THR A 335 -18.70 -1.70 3.55
C THR A 335 -18.96 -2.25 2.15
N LEU A 336 -20.20 -2.63 1.82
CA LEU A 336 -20.57 -3.10 0.48
C LEU A 336 -20.41 -1.99 -0.58
N PHE A 337 -20.77 -0.75 -0.27
CA PHE A 337 -20.58 0.38 -1.18
C PHE A 337 -19.10 0.63 -1.46
N LEU A 338 -18.23 0.56 -0.44
CA LEU A 338 -16.79 0.73 -0.64
C LEU A 338 -16.19 -0.36 -1.53
N PHE A 339 -16.68 -1.60 -1.43
CA PHE A 339 -16.35 -2.68 -2.37
C PHE A 339 -16.75 -2.35 -3.81
N LEU A 340 -17.97 -1.83 -4.02
CA LEU A 340 -18.44 -1.44 -5.34
C LEU A 340 -17.63 -0.26 -5.90
N VAL A 341 -17.25 0.71 -5.06
CA VAL A 341 -16.37 1.82 -5.44
C VAL A 341 -15.01 1.29 -5.88
N TRP A 342 -14.39 0.39 -5.11
CA TRP A 342 -13.14 -0.26 -5.49
C TRP A 342 -13.24 -0.91 -6.86
N ALA A 343 -14.23 -1.79 -7.07
CA ALA A 343 -14.40 -2.52 -8.33
C ALA A 343 -14.59 -1.57 -9.52
N LYS A 344 -15.43 -0.53 -9.36
CA LYS A 344 -15.67 0.48 -10.41
C LYS A 344 -14.44 1.31 -10.73
N LEU A 345 -13.70 1.77 -9.71
CA LEU A 345 -12.46 2.52 -9.91
C LEU A 345 -11.39 1.67 -10.59
N PHE A 346 -11.31 0.38 -10.28
CA PHE A 346 -10.38 -0.53 -10.93
C PHE A 346 -10.71 -0.73 -12.41
N VAL A 347 -11.98 -0.99 -12.75
CA VAL A 347 -12.44 -1.08 -14.15
C VAL A 347 -12.20 0.24 -14.89
N LEU A 348 -12.49 1.37 -14.25
CA LEU A 348 -12.24 2.70 -14.83
C LEU A 348 -10.75 2.93 -15.10
N ALA A 349 -9.86 2.53 -14.17
CA ALA A 349 -8.42 2.64 -14.35
C ALA A 349 -7.93 1.85 -15.57
N LEU A 350 -8.41 0.62 -15.77
CA LEU A 350 -8.09 -0.20 -16.94
C LEU A 350 -8.66 0.39 -18.24
N ALA A 351 -9.86 0.97 -18.21
CA ALA A 351 -10.46 1.63 -19.36
C ALA A 351 -9.68 2.88 -19.77
N LEU A 352 -9.26 3.70 -18.78
CA LEU A 352 -8.45 4.89 -18.99
C LEU A 352 -7.05 4.54 -19.50
N ASP A 353 -6.43 3.48 -18.98
CA ASP A 353 -5.13 2.97 -19.47
C ASP A 353 -5.21 2.56 -20.95
N LYS A 354 -6.25 1.82 -21.33
CA LYS A 354 -6.51 1.48 -22.74
C LYS A 354 -6.77 2.72 -23.59
N LEU A 355 -7.45 3.73 -23.05
CA LEU A 355 -7.72 4.98 -23.76
C LEU A 355 -6.41 5.76 -23.98
N VAL A 356 -5.61 5.96 -22.93
CA VAL A 356 -4.36 6.73 -22.96
C VAL A 356 -3.31 6.04 -23.82
N SER A 357 -3.17 4.72 -23.72
CA SER A 357 -2.20 3.95 -24.52
C SER A 357 -2.44 4.06 -26.03
N ARG A 358 -3.67 4.28 -26.50
CA ARG A 358 -3.97 4.57 -27.91
C ARG A 358 -3.34 5.87 -28.42
N PHE A 359 -3.07 6.82 -27.52
CA PHE A 359 -2.51 8.13 -27.86
C PHE A 359 -1.00 8.24 -27.57
N GLN A 360 -0.39 7.24 -26.93
CA GLN A 360 1.05 7.23 -26.61
C GLN A 360 1.95 6.78 -27.77
N GLY A 361 1.40 6.59 -28.98
CA GLY A 361 2.18 6.26 -30.17
C GLY A 361 3.24 7.31 -30.51
N PRO A 362 4.23 6.95 -31.35
CA PRO A 362 5.22 7.91 -31.83
C PRO A 362 4.53 9.08 -32.53
N VAL A 363 4.98 10.30 -32.23
CA VAL A 363 4.48 11.51 -32.90
C VAL A 363 4.91 11.43 -34.37
N PRO A 364 3.98 11.46 -35.34
CA PRO A 364 4.35 11.44 -36.75
C PRO A 364 5.23 12.65 -37.09
N GLU A 365 6.30 12.41 -37.86
CA GLU A 365 7.16 13.48 -38.35
C GLU A 365 6.33 14.49 -39.15
N GLY A 366 6.42 15.77 -38.81
CA GLY A 366 5.60 16.83 -39.42
C GLY A 366 4.25 17.09 -38.73
N ALA A 367 3.94 16.42 -37.62
CA ALA A 367 2.78 16.76 -36.82
C ALA A 367 2.86 18.23 -36.33
N GLY A 368 1.82 19.01 -36.62
CA GLY A 368 1.78 20.43 -36.27
C GLY A 368 1.95 20.69 -34.76
N ARG A 369 2.28 21.94 -34.40
CA ARG A 369 2.49 22.37 -33.00
C ARG A 369 1.34 21.97 -32.06
N PHE A 370 0.10 22.00 -32.57
CA PHE A 370 -1.08 21.57 -31.82
C PHE A 370 -1.02 20.08 -31.43
N TYR A 371 -0.67 19.21 -32.37
CA TYR A 371 -0.56 17.77 -32.11
C TYR A 371 0.57 17.47 -31.13
N SER A 372 1.72 18.15 -31.23
CA SER A 372 2.82 18.01 -30.26
C SER A 372 2.38 18.45 -28.85
N CYS A 373 1.62 19.55 -28.73
CA CYS A 373 1.07 19.99 -27.45
C CYS A 373 0.09 18.97 -26.89
N PHE A 374 -0.85 18.49 -27.72
CA PHE A 374 -1.82 17.47 -27.35
C PHE A 374 -1.16 16.17 -26.90
N HIS A 375 -0.13 15.71 -27.61
CA HIS A 375 0.64 14.52 -27.24
C HIS A 375 1.34 14.68 -25.89
N LYS A 376 1.94 15.86 -25.61
CA LYS A 376 2.51 16.17 -24.29
C LYS A 376 1.45 16.20 -23.18
N CYS A 377 0.27 16.76 -23.45
CA CYS A 377 -0.84 16.73 -22.51
C CYS A 377 -1.32 15.30 -22.24
N MET A 378 -1.43 14.47 -23.29
CA MET A 378 -1.78 13.05 -23.16
C MET A 378 -0.70 12.23 -22.45
N GLN A 379 0.56 12.58 -22.64
CA GLN A 379 1.66 11.99 -21.88
C GLN A 379 1.55 12.35 -20.40
N ALA A 380 1.25 13.61 -20.05
CA ALA A 380 0.97 13.99 -18.66
C ALA A 380 -0.28 13.30 -18.10
N ALA A 381 -1.25 12.99 -18.95
CA ALA A 381 -2.44 12.23 -18.57
C ALA A 381 -2.17 10.75 -18.23
N SER A 382 -0.96 10.21 -18.46
CA SER A 382 -0.56 8.86 -18.03
C SER A 382 -0.65 8.66 -16.51
N VAL A 383 -0.54 9.75 -15.74
CA VAL A 383 -0.65 9.74 -14.28
C VAL A 383 -2.08 9.39 -13.83
N VAL A 384 -3.10 9.71 -14.65
CA VAL A 384 -4.51 9.51 -14.29
C VAL A 384 -4.87 8.03 -14.09
N PRO A 385 -4.65 7.10 -15.04
CA PRO A 385 -4.97 5.69 -14.83
C PRO A 385 -4.19 5.09 -13.66
N LEU A 386 -2.93 5.51 -13.45
CA LEU A 386 -2.12 5.06 -12.31
C LEU A 386 -2.68 5.56 -10.97
N ALA A 387 -3.03 6.84 -10.86
CA ALA A 387 -3.65 7.41 -9.67
C ALA A 387 -5.01 6.74 -9.37
N MET A 388 -5.81 6.43 -10.41
CA MET A 388 -7.08 5.70 -10.27
C MET A 388 -6.87 4.27 -9.78
N ALA A 389 -5.87 3.56 -10.32
CA ALA A 389 -5.52 2.21 -9.88
C ALA A 389 -5.04 2.20 -8.42
N MET A 390 -4.18 3.15 -8.03
CA MET A 390 -3.75 3.32 -6.64
C MET A 390 -4.90 3.72 -5.71
N THR A 391 -5.85 4.53 -6.18
CA THR A 391 -7.06 4.88 -5.40
C THR A 391 -7.91 3.63 -5.18
N SER A 392 -8.07 2.80 -6.22
CA SER A 392 -8.78 1.52 -6.09
C SER A 392 -8.10 0.61 -5.08
N ALA A 393 -6.77 0.55 -5.06
CA ALA A 393 -6.00 -0.22 -4.09
C ALA A 393 -6.22 0.27 -2.65
N TRP A 394 -6.21 1.59 -2.41
CA TRP A 394 -6.58 2.16 -1.11
C TRP A 394 -8.01 1.77 -0.69
N CYS A 395 -9.00 1.92 -1.59
CA CYS A 395 -10.38 1.53 -1.31
C CYS A 395 -10.50 0.03 -1.01
N CYS A 396 -9.77 -0.83 -1.71
CA CYS A 396 -9.72 -2.28 -1.46
C CYS A 396 -9.16 -2.58 -0.06
N PHE A 397 -8.06 -1.94 0.30
CA PHE A 397 -7.45 -2.07 1.62
C PHE A 397 -8.41 -1.62 2.72
N TYR A 398 -9.03 -0.44 2.60
CA TYR A 398 -10.00 0.04 3.58
C TYR A 398 -11.27 -0.82 3.66
N TRP A 399 -11.75 -1.32 2.52
CA TRP A 399 -12.86 -2.26 2.47
C TRP A 399 -12.56 -3.51 3.31
N ALA A 400 -11.38 -4.11 3.16
CA ALA A 400 -11.03 -5.30 3.92
C ALA A 400 -10.88 -5.01 5.42
N LYS A 401 -10.37 -3.84 5.81
CA LYS A 401 -10.38 -3.43 7.22
C LYS A 401 -11.82 -3.32 7.73
N TRP A 402 -12.70 -2.60 7.04
CA TRP A 402 -14.11 -2.44 7.43
C TRP A 402 -14.86 -3.77 7.47
N ALA A 403 -14.63 -4.65 6.51
CA ALA A 403 -15.20 -6.00 6.49
C ALA A 403 -14.74 -6.81 7.70
N THR A 404 -13.44 -6.78 7.99
CA THR A 404 -12.85 -7.46 9.15
C THR A 404 -13.44 -6.95 10.47
N TYR A 405 -13.53 -5.63 10.64
CA TYR A 405 -14.17 -5.03 11.81
C TYR A 405 -15.64 -5.43 11.92
N SER A 406 -16.40 -5.40 10.82
CA SER A 406 -17.81 -5.78 10.84
C SER A 406 -18.03 -7.23 11.28
N ILE A 407 -17.14 -8.15 10.88
CA ILE A 407 -17.21 -9.56 11.27
C ILE A 407 -16.86 -9.71 12.76
N LEU A 408 -15.79 -9.07 13.22
CA LEU A 408 -15.32 -9.18 14.60
C LEU A 408 -16.31 -8.58 15.60
N VAL A 409 -16.88 -7.41 15.30
CA VAL A 409 -17.81 -6.70 16.20
C VAL A 409 -19.15 -7.44 16.34
N THR A 410 -19.61 -8.14 15.30
CA THR A 410 -20.86 -8.91 15.39
C THR A 410 -20.78 -10.15 16.28
N ALA A 411 -19.58 -10.62 16.63
CA ALA A 411 -19.39 -11.88 17.33
C ALA A 411 -19.34 -11.75 18.86
N GLU A 412 -18.73 -10.68 19.40
CA GLU A 412 -18.50 -10.51 20.85
C GLU A 412 -18.50 -9.01 21.21
N GLU A 413 -19.20 -8.60 22.29
CA GLU A 413 -19.29 -7.20 22.77
C GLU A 413 -17.93 -6.59 23.18
N VAL A 414 -16.90 -7.42 23.39
CA VAL A 414 -15.53 -6.98 23.66
C VAL A 414 -14.57 -7.76 22.77
N VAL A 415 -14.19 -7.16 21.64
CA VAL A 415 -13.17 -7.75 20.76
C VAL A 415 -11.83 -7.72 21.48
N ALA A 416 -11.37 -8.89 21.95
CA ALA A 416 -10.04 -9.02 22.50
C ALA A 416 -8.97 -8.65 21.45
N ALA A 417 -7.96 -7.89 21.88
CA ALA A 417 -6.77 -7.50 21.13
C ALA A 417 -6.22 -8.58 20.17
N GLY A 418 -6.14 -9.82 20.66
CA GLY A 418 -5.62 -10.96 19.89
C GLY A 418 -6.43 -11.30 18.65
N TYR A 419 -7.75 -11.10 18.65
CA TYR A 419 -8.62 -11.35 17.48
C TYR A 419 -8.40 -10.32 16.39
N PHE A 420 -8.18 -9.06 16.76
CA PHE A 420 -7.88 -8.01 15.81
C PHE A 420 -6.57 -8.31 15.06
N LEU A 421 -5.50 -8.64 15.78
CA LEU A 421 -4.23 -9.07 15.18
C LEU A 421 -4.42 -10.29 14.27
N LYS A 422 -5.15 -11.30 14.74
CA LYS A 422 -5.43 -12.52 13.97
C LYS A 422 -6.15 -12.21 12.67
N ALA A 423 -7.11 -11.29 12.70
CA ALA A 423 -7.90 -10.95 11.53
C ALA A 423 -7.14 -10.08 10.51
N GLU A 424 -6.32 -9.13 10.96
CA GLU A 424 -5.39 -8.38 10.09
C GLU A 424 -4.39 -9.33 9.41
N MET A 425 -3.89 -10.34 10.14
CA MET A 425 -3.02 -11.36 9.55
C MET A 425 -3.76 -12.21 8.51
N TYR A 426 -5.00 -12.64 8.77
CA TYR A 426 -5.82 -13.32 7.77
C TYR A 426 -6.06 -12.45 6.53
N ALA A 427 -6.35 -11.16 6.71
CA ALA A 427 -6.52 -10.24 5.59
C ALA A 427 -5.23 -10.14 4.76
N ALA A 428 -4.06 -10.00 5.38
CA ALA A 428 -2.77 -9.96 4.69
C ALA A 428 -2.48 -11.25 3.90
N ILE A 429 -2.83 -12.41 4.44
CA ILE A 429 -2.65 -13.71 3.76
C ILE A 429 -3.59 -13.84 2.56
N VAL A 430 -4.88 -13.53 2.76
CA VAL A 430 -5.88 -13.60 1.69
C VAL A 430 -5.50 -12.64 0.57
N PHE A 431 -5.09 -11.41 0.89
CA PHE A 431 -4.59 -10.48 -0.10
C PHE A 431 -3.31 -10.96 -0.78
N SER A 432 -2.39 -11.61 -0.06
CA SER A 432 -1.22 -12.22 -0.68
C SER A 432 -1.62 -13.22 -1.75
N LEU A 433 -2.52 -14.15 -1.43
CA LEU A 433 -3.01 -15.15 -2.38
C LEU A 433 -3.70 -14.49 -3.59
N LEU A 434 -4.59 -13.53 -3.35
CA LEU A 434 -5.31 -12.84 -4.42
C LEU A 434 -4.37 -12.01 -5.31
N CYS A 435 -3.45 -11.23 -4.73
CA CYS A 435 -2.50 -10.42 -5.46
C CYS A 435 -1.56 -11.28 -6.32
N PHE A 436 -0.99 -12.37 -5.77
CA PHE A 436 -0.17 -13.28 -6.57
C PHE A 436 -0.98 -13.97 -7.67
N ALA A 437 -2.21 -14.40 -7.38
CA ALA A 437 -3.10 -14.98 -8.39
C ALA A 437 -3.40 -13.99 -9.53
N THR A 438 -3.72 -12.73 -9.20
CA THR A 438 -3.96 -11.67 -10.18
C THR A 438 -2.72 -11.38 -11.02
N ILE A 439 -1.53 -11.34 -10.41
CA ILE A 439 -0.28 -11.09 -11.14
C ILE A 439 0.06 -12.27 -12.06
N TYR A 440 -0.06 -13.52 -11.60
CA TYR A 440 0.17 -14.70 -12.43
C TYR A 440 -0.83 -14.81 -13.59
N ALA A 441 -2.11 -14.58 -13.31
CA ALA A 441 -3.15 -14.54 -14.34
C ALA A 441 -2.88 -13.42 -15.34
N GLY A 442 -2.49 -12.24 -14.87
CA GLY A 442 -2.13 -11.10 -15.70
C GLY A 442 -0.94 -11.39 -16.61
N MET A 443 0.13 -11.99 -16.07
CA MET A 443 1.31 -12.38 -16.85
C MET A 443 0.96 -13.41 -17.93
N HIS A 444 0.19 -14.44 -17.58
CA HIS A 444 -0.31 -15.43 -18.54
C HIS A 444 -1.18 -14.79 -19.64
N VAL A 445 -2.04 -13.86 -19.26
CA VAL A 445 -2.84 -13.05 -20.20
C VAL A 445 -1.95 -12.21 -21.12
N SER A 446 -0.89 -11.61 -20.59
CA SER A 446 0.02 -10.77 -21.36
C SER A 446 0.82 -11.55 -22.40
N GLU A 447 1.14 -12.82 -22.14
CA GLU A 447 1.78 -13.72 -23.11
C GLU A 447 0.83 -14.06 -24.27
N LYS A 448 -0.46 -14.27 -23.98
CA LYS A 448 -1.48 -14.57 -25.00
C LYS A 448 -1.94 -13.34 -25.77
N TRP A 449 -2.02 -12.19 -25.10
CA TRP A 449 -2.56 -10.95 -25.65
C TRP A 449 -1.59 -9.79 -25.37
N PRO A 450 -0.59 -9.58 -26.26
CA PRO A 450 0.44 -8.55 -26.08
C PRO A 450 -0.12 -7.12 -25.91
N HIS A 451 -1.28 -6.84 -26.49
CA HIS A 451 -1.96 -5.54 -26.35
C HIS A 451 -2.47 -5.25 -24.92
N MET A 452 -2.51 -6.25 -24.04
CA MET A 452 -2.94 -6.13 -22.64
C MET A 452 -1.78 -5.88 -21.67
N VAL A 453 -0.52 -5.87 -22.12
CA VAL A 453 0.67 -5.75 -21.26
C VAL A 453 0.63 -4.50 -20.37
N ALA A 454 0.21 -3.34 -20.92
CA ALA A 454 0.09 -2.10 -20.15
C ALA A 454 -0.92 -2.23 -19.00
N SER A 455 -2.11 -2.75 -19.29
CA SER A 455 -3.18 -2.93 -18.30
C SER A 455 -2.83 -3.98 -17.25
N VAL A 456 -2.11 -5.04 -17.63
CA VAL A 456 -1.57 -6.05 -16.70
C VAL A 456 -0.53 -5.43 -15.77
N LYS A 457 0.36 -4.58 -16.30
CA LYS A 457 1.36 -3.87 -15.48
C LYS A 457 0.69 -2.94 -14.48
N LEU A 458 -0.33 -2.19 -14.89
CA LEU A 458 -1.12 -1.33 -14.02
C LEU A 458 -1.80 -2.12 -12.89
N SER A 459 -2.44 -3.24 -13.23
CA SER A 459 -3.06 -4.17 -12.27
C SER A 459 -2.03 -4.73 -11.28
N SER A 460 -0.84 -5.07 -11.76
CA SER A 460 0.25 -5.61 -10.93
C SER A 460 0.76 -4.57 -9.93
N VAL A 461 0.93 -3.31 -10.35
CA VAL A 461 1.32 -2.21 -9.46
C VAL A 461 0.29 -2.00 -8.35
N ALA A 462 -1.01 -1.96 -8.69
CA ALA A 462 -2.07 -1.86 -7.69
C ALA A 462 -2.09 -3.05 -6.72
N SER A 463 -1.88 -4.26 -7.23
CA SER A 463 -1.83 -5.49 -6.43
C SER A 463 -0.64 -5.50 -5.46
N ILE A 464 0.56 -5.15 -5.95
CA ILE A 464 1.77 -4.99 -5.13
C ILE A 464 1.53 -3.95 -4.02
N PHE A 465 0.82 -2.87 -4.36
CA PHE A 465 0.53 -1.83 -3.39
C PHE A 465 -0.42 -2.31 -2.27
N VAL A 466 -1.55 -2.95 -2.61
CA VAL A 466 -2.46 -3.56 -1.61
C VAL A 466 -1.73 -4.60 -0.76
N LEU A 467 -0.92 -5.45 -1.39
CA LEU A 467 -0.11 -6.45 -0.70
C LEU A 467 0.76 -5.79 0.38
N SER A 468 1.47 -4.73 0.00
CA SER A 468 2.39 -4.01 0.89
C SER A 468 1.65 -3.32 2.05
N LEU A 469 0.50 -2.69 1.77
CA LEU A 469 -0.35 -2.07 2.79
C LEU A 469 -0.90 -3.09 3.79
N SER A 470 -1.34 -4.27 3.31
CA SER A 470 -1.91 -5.30 4.17
C SER A 470 -0.88 -5.88 5.15
N TRP A 471 0.32 -6.22 4.67
CA TRP A 471 1.42 -6.66 5.53
C TRP A 471 1.90 -5.58 6.48
N ASN A 472 1.96 -4.33 6.03
CA ASN A 472 2.31 -3.23 6.91
C ASN A 472 1.27 -3.03 8.01
N SER A 473 -0.03 -3.07 7.70
CA SER A 473 -1.11 -2.95 8.68
C SER A 473 -1.02 -4.02 9.76
N ALA A 474 -0.79 -5.27 9.35
CA ALA A 474 -0.65 -6.38 10.28
C ALA A 474 0.64 -6.25 11.13
N PHE A 475 1.75 -5.80 10.53
CA PHE A 475 3.00 -5.54 11.25
C PHE A 475 2.87 -4.42 12.28
N GLN A 476 2.26 -3.29 11.91
CA GLN A 476 2.01 -2.18 12.83
C GLN A 476 1.08 -2.59 13.97
N SER A 477 0.07 -3.40 13.67
CA SER A 477 -0.81 -3.99 14.71
C SER A 477 -0.02 -4.87 15.66
N ALA A 478 0.87 -5.74 15.16
CA ALA A 478 1.74 -6.57 15.99
C ALA A 478 2.67 -5.73 16.88
N CYS A 479 3.24 -4.65 16.34
CA CYS A 479 4.06 -3.71 17.11
C CYS A 479 3.25 -3.02 18.20
N ALA A 480 2.01 -2.61 17.91
CA ALA A 480 1.11 -2.01 18.90
C ALA A 480 0.75 -2.98 20.04
N PHE A 481 0.63 -4.29 19.77
CA PHE A 481 0.35 -5.30 20.81
C PHE A 481 1.56 -5.72 21.64
N SER A 482 2.77 -5.42 21.17
CA SER A 482 3.99 -5.74 21.90
C SER A 482 4.35 -4.74 23.02
N LYS A 483 3.45 -3.79 23.30
CA LYS A 483 3.63 -2.76 24.32
C LYS A 483 3.63 -3.35 25.72
N ASP A 484 4.64 -2.99 26.50
CA ASP A 484 4.63 -3.15 27.95
C ASP A 484 3.75 -2.04 28.55
N SER A 485 2.69 -2.41 29.25
CA SER A 485 1.72 -1.49 29.87
C SER A 485 2.35 -0.55 30.90
N THR A 486 3.57 -0.84 31.36
CA THR A 486 4.30 -0.03 32.35
C THR A 486 5.19 1.05 31.74
N SER A 487 5.39 1.04 30.42
CA SER A 487 6.34 1.94 29.74
C SER A 487 5.72 3.30 29.37
N SER A 488 6.51 4.37 29.49
CA SER A 488 6.13 5.72 29.03
C SER A 488 5.80 5.74 27.53
N GLU A 489 4.89 6.61 27.09
CA GLU A 489 4.48 6.73 25.67
C GLU A 489 5.67 6.92 24.72
N ALA A 490 6.64 7.78 25.08
CA ALA A 490 7.84 8.01 24.28
C ALA A 490 8.67 6.74 24.09
N LEU A 491 8.81 5.92 25.15
CA LEU A 491 9.52 4.64 25.09
C LEU A 491 8.78 3.63 24.20
N GLN A 492 7.44 3.62 24.23
CA GLN A 492 6.64 2.79 23.34
C GLN A 492 6.78 3.20 21.88
N VAL A 493 6.82 4.50 21.58
CA VAL A 493 7.08 4.99 20.21
C VAL A 493 8.48 4.56 19.77
N PHE A 494 9.49 4.76 20.63
CA PHE A 494 10.87 4.37 20.32
C PHE A 494 11.02 2.87 20.05
N ASP A 495 10.38 2.02 20.86
CA ASP A 495 10.36 0.57 20.66
C ASP A 495 9.69 0.17 19.34
N ARG A 496 8.56 0.81 18.97
CA ARG A 496 7.93 0.62 17.65
C ARG A 496 8.86 1.03 16.51
N CYS A 497 9.50 2.20 16.61
CA CYS A 497 10.46 2.67 15.62
C CYS A 497 11.66 1.71 15.48
N LEU A 498 12.17 1.20 16.61
CA LEU A 498 13.27 0.23 16.64
C LEU A 498 12.90 -1.07 15.93
N LYS A 499 11.68 -1.59 16.14
CA LYS A 499 11.17 -2.79 15.43
C LYS A 499 11.03 -2.56 13.93
N CYS A 500 10.51 -1.40 13.52
CA CYS A 500 10.44 -1.01 12.11
C CYS A 500 11.85 -0.92 11.49
N GLN A 501 12.80 -0.31 12.21
CA GLN A 501 14.18 -0.17 11.77
C GLN A 501 14.87 -1.52 11.60
N TRP A 502 14.69 -2.44 12.55
CA TRP A 502 15.20 -3.81 12.46
C TRP A 502 14.69 -4.53 11.22
N MET A 503 13.40 -4.40 10.90
CA MET A 503 12.85 -4.98 9.67
C MET A 503 13.52 -4.40 8.42
N CYS A 504 13.75 -3.08 8.35
CA CYS A 504 14.48 -2.47 7.24
C CYS A 504 15.94 -2.97 7.14
N VAL A 505 16.65 -3.06 8.28
CA VAL A 505 18.04 -3.53 8.33
C VAL A 505 18.18 -4.96 7.83
N LEU A 506 17.18 -5.80 8.05
CA LEU A 506 17.17 -7.18 7.55
C LEU A 506 16.75 -7.28 6.07
N LEU A 507 15.72 -6.53 5.66
CA LEU A 507 15.13 -6.67 4.32
C LEU A 507 15.91 -5.93 3.23
N ILE A 508 16.45 -4.74 3.51
CA ILE A 508 17.15 -3.93 2.49
C ILE A 508 18.39 -4.65 1.94
N PRO A 509 19.28 -5.25 2.76
CA PRO A 509 20.43 -5.98 2.22
C PRO A 509 20.02 -7.18 1.36
N VAL A 510 19.00 -7.94 1.80
CA VAL A 510 18.45 -9.07 1.05
C VAL A 510 17.89 -8.61 -0.29
N TRP A 511 17.14 -7.52 -0.31
CA TRP A 511 16.60 -6.93 -1.52
C TRP A 511 17.70 -6.47 -2.49
N LEU A 512 18.69 -5.72 -1.99
CA LEU A 512 19.78 -5.19 -2.81
C LEU A 512 20.71 -6.26 -3.37
N GLN A 513 20.98 -7.33 -2.61
CA GLN A 513 21.95 -8.35 -2.98
C GLN A 513 21.32 -9.52 -3.74
N LEU A 514 20.10 -9.92 -3.38
CA LEU A 514 19.45 -11.09 -3.98
C LEU A 514 18.43 -10.69 -5.02
N VAL A 515 17.50 -9.79 -4.70
CA VAL A 515 16.32 -9.55 -5.57
C VAL A 515 16.68 -8.64 -6.74
N LEU A 516 17.30 -7.50 -6.45
CA LEU A 516 17.57 -6.46 -7.44
C LEU A 516 18.48 -6.93 -8.60
N PRO A 517 19.58 -7.69 -8.36
CA PRO A 517 20.42 -8.16 -9.47
C PRO A 517 19.70 -9.14 -10.41
N HIS A 518 18.67 -9.85 -9.93
CA HIS A 518 17.86 -10.71 -10.79
C HIS A 518 16.95 -9.89 -11.72
N LEU A 519 16.40 -8.79 -11.22
CA LEU A 519 15.61 -7.86 -12.03
C LEU A 519 16.49 -7.16 -13.09
N ALA A 520 17.66 -6.68 -12.69
CA ALA A 520 18.57 -5.96 -13.58
C ALA A 520 19.18 -6.81 -14.71
N LYS A 521 19.36 -8.13 -14.50
CA LYS A 521 19.90 -9.03 -15.54
C LYS A 521 18.93 -9.19 -16.71
N LYS A 522 17.62 -9.22 -16.42
CA LYS A 522 16.62 -9.47 -17.44
C LYS A 522 16.55 -8.34 -18.48
N ASP A 523 16.64 -7.10 -18.02
CA ASP A 523 16.60 -5.93 -18.90
C ASP A 523 17.81 -5.87 -19.87
N GLY A 524 18.88 -6.64 -19.61
CA GLY A 524 20.06 -6.70 -20.47
C GLY A 524 20.14 -7.90 -21.42
N GLU A 525 19.39 -8.98 -21.16
CA GLU A 525 19.58 -10.28 -21.87
C GLU A 525 18.44 -10.59 -22.87
N ASP A 526 17.27 -9.96 -22.75
CA ASP A 526 16.06 -10.37 -23.46
C ASP A 526 15.86 -9.76 -24.88
N ASP A 527 16.88 -9.18 -25.53
CA ASP A 527 16.71 -8.75 -26.93
C ASP A 527 17.89 -9.00 -27.91
N PRO A 528 18.44 -10.23 -27.98
CA PRO A 528 19.34 -10.60 -29.07
C PRO A 528 18.65 -10.46 -30.44
N LYS A 529 17.31 -10.60 -30.51
CA LYS A 529 16.53 -10.37 -31.73
C LYS A 529 16.43 -8.90 -32.13
N LYS A 530 16.33 -7.97 -31.18
CA LYS A 530 16.36 -6.53 -31.49
C LYS A 530 17.76 -6.09 -31.89
N ALA A 531 18.80 -6.64 -31.27
CA ALA A 531 20.19 -6.45 -31.72
C ALA A 531 20.41 -7.01 -33.15
N GLU A 532 19.84 -8.17 -33.48
CA GLU A 532 19.93 -8.73 -34.82
C GLU A 532 19.10 -7.94 -35.86
N THR A 533 17.95 -7.39 -35.46
CA THR A 533 17.10 -6.55 -36.34
C THR A 533 17.71 -5.17 -36.56
N GLU A 534 18.30 -4.55 -35.53
CA GLU A 534 19.05 -3.29 -35.67
C GLU A 534 20.35 -3.49 -36.47
N ALA A 535 21.04 -4.62 -36.30
CA ALA A 535 22.21 -4.95 -37.11
C ALA A 535 21.82 -5.21 -38.59
N LYS A 536 20.69 -5.88 -38.86
CA LYS A 536 20.18 -6.08 -40.22
C LYS A 536 19.71 -4.78 -40.87
N ASN A 537 19.07 -3.89 -40.12
CA ASN A 537 18.64 -2.58 -40.65
C ASN A 537 19.83 -1.67 -40.94
N LYS A 538 20.85 -1.62 -40.07
CA LYS A 538 22.09 -0.88 -40.35
C LYS A 538 22.87 -1.45 -41.53
N ALA A 539 22.92 -2.78 -41.68
CA ALA A 539 23.57 -3.41 -42.83
C ALA A 539 22.79 -3.23 -44.16
N GLY A 540 21.50 -2.91 -44.10
CA GLY A 540 20.66 -2.61 -45.26
C GLY A 540 20.91 -1.21 -45.82
N ASP A 541 21.02 -0.21 -44.94
CA ASP A 541 21.22 1.20 -45.35
C ASP A 541 22.62 1.45 -45.92
N ASP A 542 23.66 0.79 -45.39
CA ASP A 542 25.03 0.90 -45.93
C ASP A 542 25.16 0.29 -47.35
N LYS A 543 24.32 -0.69 -47.71
CA LYS A 543 24.26 -1.25 -49.07
C LYS A 543 23.49 -0.41 -50.06
N ALA A 544 22.54 0.42 -49.60
CA ALA A 544 21.82 1.36 -50.45
C ALA A 544 22.68 2.60 -50.78
N ALA A 545 23.51 3.05 -49.85
CA ALA A 545 24.43 4.17 -50.06
C ALA A 545 25.58 3.84 -51.05
N ALA A 546 26.03 2.58 -51.09
CA ALA A 546 27.13 2.16 -51.98
C ALA A 546 26.75 1.96 -53.47
N LYS A 547 25.47 2.11 -53.85
CA LYS A 547 25.00 1.86 -55.24
C LYS A 547 24.69 3.14 -56.04
N VAL A 548 24.97 4.34 -55.50
CA VAL A 548 24.65 5.62 -56.16
C VAL A 548 25.89 6.38 -56.67
N GLU A 549 27.11 5.96 -56.36
CA GLU A 549 28.36 6.60 -56.88
C GLU A 549 28.83 6.05 -58.24
N GLY A 550 27.92 5.90 -59.20
CA GLY A 550 28.23 5.31 -60.51
C GLY A 550 27.45 5.87 -61.67
N GLN A 551 27.29 7.19 -61.78
CA GLN A 551 26.76 7.81 -62.99
C GLN A 551 27.53 9.11 -63.33
N PRO A 552 28.38 9.10 -64.37
CA PRO A 552 29.04 10.31 -64.84
C PRO A 552 28.04 11.22 -65.55
N GLY A 553 28.01 12.48 -65.13
CA GLY A 553 27.13 13.51 -65.65
C GLY A 553 27.45 13.94 -67.07
N GLY A 554 26.39 14.28 -67.81
CA GLY A 554 26.45 14.98 -69.08
C GLY A 554 25.18 15.83 -69.29
N GLY A 555 25.39 17.11 -69.63
CA GLY A 555 24.44 18.03 -70.30
C GLY A 555 23.25 18.50 -69.45
N ALA A 556 23.21 19.72 -68.90
CA ALA A 556 23.11 21.03 -69.56
C ALA A 556 21.76 21.30 -70.28
N GLU A 557 21.10 22.35 -69.76
CA GLU A 557 20.11 23.25 -70.39
C GLU A 557 18.64 22.80 -70.56
N GLY A 558 17.74 23.58 -69.96
CA GLY A 558 16.29 23.47 -70.14
C GLY A 558 15.50 24.35 -69.18
N ASN A 559 15.57 25.66 -69.39
CA ASN A 559 14.84 26.72 -68.70
C ASN A 559 13.36 26.74 -69.19
N GLN A 560 12.36 26.68 -68.30
CA GLN A 560 11.19 27.59 -68.29
C GLN A 560 10.06 27.21 -67.29
N PRO A 561 9.22 28.19 -66.85
CA PRO A 561 8.45 28.13 -65.61
C PRO A 561 6.92 27.97 -65.77
N ALA A 562 6.31 27.51 -64.67
CA ALA A 562 5.03 27.87 -64.06
C ALA A 562 3.78 28.18 -64.91
N ALA A 563 2.71 27.40 -64.71
CA ALA A 563 1.34 27.88 -64.38
C ALA A 563 0.38 26.70 -64.07
N PRO A 564 -0.74 26.95 -63.36
CA PRO A 564 -1.41 25.95 -62.51
C PRO A 564 -2.82 25.52 -62.96
N ALA A 565 -3.33 24.51 -62.24
CA ALA A 565 -4.74 24.23 -61.91
C ALA A 565 -5.72 23.84 -63.03
N GLU A 566 -6.24 22.62 -62.94
CA GLU A 566 -7.66 22.29 -63.17
C GLU A 566 -7.98 20.85 -62.69
N ALA A 567 -8.89 20.76 -61.71
CA ALA A 567 -9.87 19.66 -61.60
C ALA A 567 -11.09 20.06 -62.49
N PRO A 568 -12.09 19.23 -62.82
CA PRO A 568 -12.57 18.00 -62.15
C PRO A 568 -13.09 16.88 -63.09
N ALA A 569 -13.60 15.78 -62.52
CA ALA A 569 -14.75 14.95 -62.94
C ALA A 569 -14.60 13.54 -62.35
N GLU A 570 -15.40 13.13 -61.37
CA GLU A 570 -16.69 12.44 -61.55
C GLU A 570 -16.63 11.29 -62.56
N GLN A 571 -16.61 10.05 -62.05
CA GLN A 571 -17.26 8.93 -62.73
C GLN A 571 -17.83 7.94 -61.71
N GLU A 572 -19.15 8.02 -61.66
CA GLU A 572 -20.12 7.07 -61.16
C GLU A 572 -20.05 5.76 -61.96
N LYS A 573 -20.05 4.60 -61.28
CA LYS A 573 -20.64 3.40 -61.87
C LYS A 573 -21.10 2.41 -60.81
N GLN A 574 -22.43 2.27 -60.79
CA GLN A 574 -23.20 1.21 -60.15
C GLN A 574 -22.85 -0.17 -60.73
N GLY A 575 -23.01 -1.19 -59.89
CA GLY A 575 -23.05 -2.59 -60.28
C GLY A 575 -23.56 -3.44 -59.12
N GLU A 576 -24.87 -3.67 -59.12
CA GLU A 576 -25.61 -4.60 -58.25
C GLU A 576 -25.09 -6.05 -58.37
N GLY A 577 -25.26 -6.84 -57.31
CA GLY A 577 -25.12 -8.30 -57.42
C GLY A 577 -25.09 -9.07 -56.10
N SER A 578 -26.27 -9.26 -55.50
CA SER A 578 -26.76 -10.51 -54.88
C SER A 578 -25.92 -11.27 -53.83
N GLN A 579 -26.42 -11.26 -52.59
CA GLN A 579 -26.40 -12.37 -51.61
C GLN A 579 -27.08 -13.65 -52.18
N PRO A 580 -26.95 -14.88 -51.60
CA PRO A 580 -26.86 -15.15 -50.15
C PRO A 580 -26.07 -16.40 -49.67
N ALA A 581 -26.07 -16.54 -48.33
CA ALA A 581 -26.19 -17.78 -47.53
C ALA A 581 -24.96 -18.64 -47.18
N ALA A 582 -24.71 -18.66 -45.86
CA ALA A 582 -24.76 -19.83 -44.96
C ALA A 582 -23.60 -20.85 -44.89
N GLY A 583 -23.33 -21.23 -43.63
CA GLY A 583 -22.65 -22.46 -43.19
C GLY A 583 -21.14 -22.27 -43.01
N GLU A 584 -20.46 -22.82 -42.02
CA GLU A 584 -20.79 -23.65 -40.86
C GLU A 584 -19.43 -23.83 -40.14
N ASP A 585 -19.49 -24.04 -38.83
CA ASP A 585 -18.55 -24.79 -37.98
C ASP A 585 -17.04 -24.85 -38.30
N ASP A 586 -16.22 -24.49 -37.31
CA ASP A 586 -15.21 -25.44 -36.84
C ASP A 586 -14.88 -25.23 -35.36
N GLN A 587 -15.15 -26.28 -34.59
CA GLN A 587 -14.68 -26.50 -33.22
C GLN A 587 -13.19 -26.85 -33.26
N TYR A 588 -12.38 -26.22 -32.40
CA TYR A 588 -11.43 -26.87 -31.47
C TYR A 588 -10.83 -25.86 -30.49
#